data_AF-A0A819JQI5-F1
#
_entry.id   AF-A0A819JQI5-F1
#
_cell.length_a   1.000
_cell.length_b   1.000
_cell.length_c   1.000
_cell.angle_alpha   90.00
_cell.angle_beta   90.00
_cell.angle_gamma   90.00
#
_symmetry.space_group_name_H-M   'P 1'
#
loop_
_entity.id
_entity.type
_entity.pdbx_description
1 polymer ?
#
loop_
_entity_poly.entity_id
_entity_poly.type
_entity_poly.pdbx_seq_one_letter_code
_entity_poly.pdbx_strand_id
1 'polypeptide(L)'
;MVSESQLVKRFGELSTSQQSVETLSLFLMHHRRQSQTIVHVWAKELVSATTDRKIAFLYVANDVIQHDKRKGGEFVKDFLPMLASAVQHIVSQVDDENIHKTVKRIIQIWNERQIYQPDAIKLLKTSYENG
;
A
#
# COMPACT_ATOMS: atom_id res chain seq x y z
N MET A 1 -16.69 5.27 -13.42
CA MET A 1 -16.50 4.22 -12.39
C MET A 1 -15.38 3.32 -12.88
N VAL A 2 -14.36 3.04 -12.07
CA VAL A 2 -13.33 2.04 -12.39
C VAL A 2 -13.87 0.63 -12.09
N SER A 3 -13.59 -0.33 -12.97
CA SER A 3 -13.95 -1.75 -12.78
C SER A 3 -12.82 -2.52 -12.08
N GLU A 4 -13.16 -3.61 -11.39
CA GLU A 4 -12.15 -4.51 -10.79
C GLU A 4 -11.20 -5.09 -11.85
N SER A 5 -11.70 -5.50 -13.02
CA SER A 5 -10.86 -6.01 -14.12
C SER A 5 -9.84 -4.98 -14.61
N GLN A 6 -10.19 -3.70 -14.65
CA GLN A 6 -9.28 -2.63 -15.01
C GLN A 6 -8.22 -2.41 -13.91
N LEU A 7 -8.60 -2.52 -12.64
CA LEU A 7 -7.67 -2.45 -11.52
C LEU A 7 -6.67 -3.60 -11.55
N VAL A 8 -7.15 -4.85 -11.68
CA VAL A 8 -6.30 -6.05 -11.78
C VAL A 8 -5.31 -5.90 -12.93
N LYS A 9 -5.77 -5.49 -14.12
CA LYS A 9 -4.87 -5.26 -15.26
C LYS A 9 -3.78 -4.24 -14.93
N ARG A 10 -4.15 -3.09 -14.35
CA ARG A 10 -3.19 -2.02 -14.00
C ARG A 10 -2.21 -2.43 -12.90
N PHE A 11 -2.66 -3.15 -11.87
CA PHE A 11 -1.78 -3.73 -10.86
C PHE A 11 -0.89 -4.85 -11.45
N GLY A 12 -1.36 -5.54 -12.49
CA GLY A 12 -0.60 -6.48 -13.31
C GLY A 12 0.61 -5.84 -13.99
N GLU A 13 0.46 -4.61 -14.48
CA GLU A 13 1.48 -3.84 -15.20
C GLU A 13 2.39 -3.00 -14.27
N LEU A 14 2.13 -3.04 -12.96
CA LEU A 14 2.89 -2.27 -11.97
C LEU A 14 4.33 -2.82 -11.81
N SER A 15 5.29 -1.91 -11.79
CA SER A 15 6.71 -2.16 -11.54
C SER A 15 7.28 -1.23 -10.47
N THR A 16 8.52 -1.47 -10.05
CA THR A 16 9.23 -0.65 -9.07
C THR A 16 9.75 0.69 -9.63
N SER A 17 9.58 0.96 -10.92
CA SER A 17 10.01 2.24 -11.51
C SER A 17 9.12 3.39 -11.04
N GLN A 18 9.73 4.55 -10.78
CA GLN A 18 9.03 5.75 -10.31
C GLN A 18 7.87 6.14 -11.24
N GLN A 19 8.11 6.12 -12.56
CA GLN A 19 7.09 6.45 -13.55
C GLN A 19 5.87 5.51 -13.49
N SER A 20 6.09 4.21 -13.28
CA SER A 20 5.01 3.22 -13.16
C SER A 20 4.17 3.48 -11.91
N VAL A 21 4.82 3.72 -10.78
CA VAL A 21 4.19 4.03 -9.49
C VAL A 21 3.38 5.32 -9.56
N GLU A 22 3.97 6.42 -10.05
CA GLU A 22 3.31 7.73 -10.15
C GLU A 22 2.11 7.68 -11.10
N THR A 23 2.26 7.03 -12.26
CA THR A 23 1.16 6.90 -13.24
C THR A 23 -0.02 6.15 -12.65
N LEU A 24 0.24 5.03 -11.96
CA LEU A 24 -0.83 4.27 -11.30
C LEU A 24 -1.44 5.07 -10.15
N SER A 25 -0.62 5.69 -9.30
CA SER A 25 -1.07 6.53 -8.19
C SER A 25 -2.03 7.62 -8.65
N LEU A 26 -1.68 8.36 -9.72
CA LEU A 26 -2.55 9.38 -10.31
C LEU A 26 -3.91 8.82 -10.77
N PHE A 27 -3.89 7.65 -11.40
CA PHE A 27 -5.11 6.95 -11.81
C PHE A 27 -5.97 6.57 -10.59
N LEU A 28 -5.38 6.00 -9.54
CA LEU A 28 -6.11 5.62 -8.32
C LEU A 28 -6.68 6.86 -7.61
N MET A 29 -5.89 7.93 -7.49
CA MET A 29 -6.31 9.22 -6.92
C MET A 29 -7.47 9.85 -7.67
N HIS A 30 -7.51 9.73 -9.01
CA HIS A 30 -8.65 10.17 -9.82
C HIS A 30 -9.93 9.40 -9.46
N HIS A 31 -9.81 8.13 -9.08
CA HIS A 31 -10.92 7.25 -8.69
C HIS A 31 -11.12 7.11 -7.18
N ARG A 32 -10.60 8.04 -6.35
CA ARG A 32 -10.64 7.97 -4.88
C ARG A 32 -12.01 7.73 -4.25
N ARG A 33 -13.11 8.12 -4.90
CA ARG A 33 -14.48 7.84 -4.43
C ARG A 33 -14.79 6.33 -4.35
N GLN A 34 -13.95 5.50 -4.98
CA GLN A 34 -14.01 4.05 -4.96
C GLN A 34 -12.79 3.46 -4.21
N SER A 35 -12.20 4.21 -3.27
CA SER A 35 -11.02 3.82 -2.49
C SER A 35 -11.15 2.42 -1.87
N GLN A 36 -12.30 2.09 -1.28
CA GLN A 36 -12.56 0.77 -0.70
C GLN A 36 -12.36 -0.37 -1.70
N THR A 37 -12.95 -0.27 -2.90
CA THR A 37 -12.79 -1.26 -3.96
C THR A 37 -11.33 -1.33 -4.42
N ILE A 38 -10.68 -0.19 -4.59
CA ILE A 38 -9.28 -0.11 -5.02
C ILE A 38 -8.36 -0.81 -4.00
N VAL A 39 -8.52 -0.51 -2.72
CA VAL A 39 -7.72 -1.06 -1.62
C VAL A 39 -7.96 -2.57 -1.49
N HIS A 40 -9.20 -3.03 -1.67
CA HIS A 40 -9.51 -4.46 -1.67
C HIS A 40 -8.79 -5.21 -2.80
N VAL A 41 -8.82 -4.69 -4.02
CA VAL A 41 -8.12 -5.30 -5.16
C VAL A 41 -6.60 -5.24 -4.95
N TRP A 42 -6.07 -4.11 -4.45
CA TRP A 42 -4.66 -3.99 -4.10
C TRP A 42 -4.22 -5.09 -3.12
N ALA A 43 -4.99 -5.33 -2.06
CA ALA A 43 -4.66 -6.33 -1.05
C ALA A 43 -4.66 -7.76 -1.63
N LYS A 44 -5.68 -8.09 -2.44
CA LYS A 44 -5.79 -9.39 -3.12
C LYS A 44 -4.62 -9.64 -4.06
N GLU A 45 -4.29 -8.68 -4.91
CA GLU A 45 -3.19 -8.82 -5.88
C GLU A 45 -1.81 -8.84 -5.20
N LEU A 46 -1.63 -8.10 -4.09
CA LEU A 46 -0.40 -8.13 -3.29
C LEU A 46 -0.10 -9.53 -2.74
N VAL A 47 -1.11 -10.22 -2.21
CA VAL A 47 -0.94 -11.55 -1.58
C VAL A 47 -0.36 -12.55 -2.57
N SER A 48 -0.81 -12.51 -3.83
CA SER A 48 -0.38 -13.39 -4.92
C SER A 48 0.88 -12.91 -5.68
N ALA A 49 1.41 -11.72 -5.37
CA ALA A 49 2.54 -11.16 -6.09
C ALA A 49 3.89 -11.80 -5.69
N THR A 50 4.89 -11.77 -6.59
CA THR A 50 6.29 -12.09 -6.26
C THR A 50 6.90 -11.01 -5.35
N THR A 51 8.03 -11.30 -4.68
CA THR A 51 8.69 -10.35 -3.76
C THR A 51 8.94 -8.97 -4.38
N ASP A 52 9.57 -8.91 -5.56
CA ASP A 52 9.84 -7.63 -6.26
C ASP A 52 8.55 -6.86 -6.57
N ARG A 53 7.49 -7.58 -6.94
CA ARG A 53 6.19 -6.95 -7.18
C ARG A 53 5.57 -6.46 -5.88
N LYS A 54 5.66 -7.21 -4.77
CA LYS A 54 5.17 -6.73 -3.46
C LYS A 54 5.82 -5.39 -3.07
N ILE A 55 7.10 -5.17 -3.36
CA ILE A 55 7.76 -3.86 -3.17
C ILE A 55 7.07 -2.78 -3.99
N ALA A 56 6.78 -3.02 -5.28
CA ALA A 56 6.07 -2.06 -6.11
C ALA A 56 4.66 -1.72 -5.57
N PHE A 57 3.95 -2.72 -5.04
CA PHE A 57 2.65 -2.51 -4.39
C PHE A 57 2.76 -1.65 -3.12
N LEU A 58 3.82 -1.82 -2.33
CA LEU A 58 4.10 -0.96 -1.18
C LEU A 58 4.40 0.48 -1.61
N TYR A 59 5.15 0.67 -2.70
CA TYR A 59 5.44 2.00 -3.24
C TYR A 59 4.18 2.73 -3.71
N VAL A 60 3.28 2.07 -4.45
CA VAL A 60 2.03 2.73 -4.88
C VAL A 60 1.09 3.01 -3.71
N ALA A 61 1.00 2.13 -2.72
CA ALA A 61 0.21 2.40 -1.51
C ALA A 61 0.78 3.62 -0.77
N ASN A 62 2.10 3.68 -0.60
CA ASN A 62 2.78 4.81 0.04
C ASN A 62 2.56 6.13 -0.72
N ASP A 63 2.65 6.14 -2.05
CA ASP A 63 2.44 7.35 -2.84
C ASP A 63 1.00 7.85 -2.73
N VAL A 64 0.02 6.96 -2.92
CA VAL A 64 -1.41 7.25 -2.82
C VAL A 64 -1.78 7.80 -1.44
N ILE A 65 -1.40 7.10 -0.37
CA ILE A 65 -1.72 7.50 1.01
C ILE A 65 -1.15 8.90 1.33
N GLN A 66 0.10 9.16 0.91
CA GLN A 66 0.75 10.44 1.15
C GLN A 66 0.07 11.60 0.40
N HIS A 67 -0.35 11.35 -0.85
CA HIS A 67 -1.04 12.34 -1.67
C HIS A 67 -2.48 12.58 -1.21
N ASP A 68 -3.13 11.54 -0.70
CA ASP A 68 -4.53 11.58 -0.28
C ASP A 68 -4.76 12.31 1.05
N LYS A 69 -3.76 12.29 1.97
CA LYS A 69 -3.85 12.98 3.27
C LYS A 69 -4.33 14.44 3.15
N ARG A 70 -3.93 15.16 2.09
CA ARG A 70 -4.29 16.57 1.88
C ARG A 70 -5.58 16.77 1.09
N LYS A 71 -6.19 15.71 0.57
CA LYS A 71 -7.30 15.77 -0.40
C LYS A 71 -8.63 15.22 0.12
N GLY A 72 -8.64 14.46 1.21
CA GLY A 72 -9.88 13.95 1.81
C GLY A 72 -9.66 12.79 2.78
N GLY A 73 -8.53 12.08 2.65
CA GLY A 73 -8.15 11.02 3.57
C GLY A 73 -8.93 9.73 3.38
N GLU A 74 -9.67 9.57 2.27
CA GLU A 74 -10.39 8.34 1.95
C GLU A 74 -9.44 7.13 1.86
N PHE A 75 -8.33 7.28 1.14
CA PHE A 75 -7.31 6.23 1.06
C PHE A 75 -6.57 6.04 2.39
N VAL A 76 -6.26 7.13 3.10
CA VAL A 76 -5.66 7.02 4.45
C VAL A 76 -6.53 6.13 5.32
N LYS A 77 -7.85 6.39 5.36
CA LYS A 77 -8.78 5.58 6.15
C LYS A 77 -8.87 4.13 5.66
N ASP A 78 -9.06 3.92 4.37
CA ASP A 78 -9.41 2.60 3.84
C ASP A 78 -8.21 1.65 3.74
N PHE A 79 -6.99 2.15 3.58
CA PHE A 79 -5.78 1.31 3.58
C PHE A 79 -5.46 0.75 4.97
N LEU A 80 -5.67 1.52 6.04
CA LEU A 80 -5.27 1.13 7.39
C LEU A 80 -5.69 -0.30 7.80
N PRO A 81 -6.96 -0.73 7.65
CA PRO A 81 -7.36 -2.09 8.02
C PRO A 81 -6.70 -3.18 7.17
N MET A 82 -6.35 -2.90 5.91
CA MET A 82 -5.67 -3.87 5.04
C MET A 82 -4.15 -3.91 5.28
N LEU A 83 -3.54 -2.79 5.68
CA LEU A 83 -2.10 -2.67 5.86
C LEU A 83 -1.55 -3.61 6.93
N ALA A 84 -2.24 -3.76 8.07
CA ALA A 84 -1.81 -4.66 9.13
C ALA A 84 -1.69 -6.12 8.65
N SER A 85 -2.71 -6.61 7.92
CA SER A 85 -2.72 -7.94 7.33
C SER A 85 -1.68 -8.08 6.21
N ALA A 86 -1.53 -7.07 5.36
CA ALA A 86 -0.53 -7.05 4.29
C ALA A 86 0.91 -7.12 4.84
N VAL A 87 1.20 -6.37 5.92
CA VAL A 87 2.50 -6.40 6.60
C VAL A 87 2.78 -7.77 7.18
N GLN A 88 1.83 -8.37 7.92
CA GLN A 88 1.99 -9.73 8.45
C GLN A 88 2.22 -10.77 7.36
N HIS A 89 1.46 -10.70 6.26
CA HIS A 89 1.65 -11.58 5.11
C HIS A 89 3.04 -11.46 4.52
N ILE A 90 3.53 -10.22 4.31
CA ILE A 90 4.87 -9.99 3.77
C ILE A 90 5.94 -10.58 4.69
N VAL A 91 5.87 -10.31 5.99
CA VAL A 91 6.90 -10.75 6.93
C VAL A 91 6.94 -12.27 7.06
N SER A 92 5.77 -12.91 7.16
CA SER A 92 5.68 -14.37 7.33
C SER A 92 6.03 -15.18 6.08
N GLN A 93 5.87 -14.60 4.87
CA GLN A 93 6.05 -15.31 3.61
C GLN A 93 7.33 -14.95 2.85
N VAL A 94 8.03 -13.89 3.27
CA VAL A 94 9.16 -13.35 2.51
C VAL A 94 10.37 -13.12 3.41
N ASP A 95 11.40 -13.95 3.23
CA ASP A 95 12.71 -13.79 3.85
C ASP A 95 13.64 -13.00 2.91
N ASP A 96 13.34 -11.72 2.72
CA ASP A 96 14.15 -10.80 1.89
C ASP A 96 14.39 -9.47 2.63
N GLU A 97 15.66 -9.13 2.85
CA GLU A 97 16.02 -7.96 3.64
C GLU A 97 15.55 -6.64 3.00
N ASN A 98 15.46 -6.57 1.68
CA ASN A 98 15.08 -5.34 0.97
C ASN A 98 13.60 -5.02 1.17
N ILE A 99 12.70 -6.00 1.10
CA ILE A 99 11.28 -5.76 1.39
C ILE A 99 11.07 -5.41 2.87
N HIS A 100 11.81 -6.04 3.78
CA HIS A 100 11.77 -5.73 5.21
C HIS A 100 12.20 -4.28 5.50
N LYS A 101 13.31 -3.84 4.90
CA LYS A 101 13.77 -2.44 4.96
C LYS A 101 12.72 -1.49 4.39
N THR A 102 12.07 -1.87 3.28
CA THR A 102 11.03 -1.08 2.62
C THR A 102 9.82 -0.89 3.53
N VAL A 103 9.29 -1.97 4.13
CA VAL A 103 8.14 -1.91 5.05
C VAL A 103 8.45 -1.00 6.24
N LYS A 104 9.59 -1.21 6.92
CA LYS A 104 10.02 -0.38 8.05
C LYS A 104 10.13 1.09 7.66
N ARG A 105 10.73 1.39 6.50
CA ARG A 105 10.89 2.76 6.02
C ARG A 105 9.55 3.43 5.76
N ILE A 106 8.60 2.75 5.12
CA ILE A 106 7.27 3.30 4.82
C ILE A 106 6.49 3.59 6.11
N ILE A 107 6.48 2.66 7.08
CA ILE A 107 5.83 2.89 8.38
C ILE A 107 6.46 4.10 9.09
N GLN A 108 7.79 4.21 9.05
CA GLN A 108 8.50 5.35 9.61
C GLN A 108 8.13 6.68 8.91
N ILE A 109 8.03 6.70 7.57
CA ILE A 109 7.56 7.87 6.81
C ILE A 109 6.16 8.29 7.27
N TRP A 110 5.23 7.34 7.42
CA TRP A 110 3.88 7.64 7.85
C TRP A 110 3.83 8.21 9.27
N ASN A 111 4.71 7.77 10.15
CA ASN A 111 4.87 8.33 11.48
C ASN A 111 5.45 9.75 11.43
N GLU A 112 6.59 9.95 10.75
CA GLU A 112 7.27 11.25 10.62
C GLU A 112 6.38 12.32 10.00
N ARG A 113 5.57 11.94 9.00
CA ARG A 113 4.65 12.83 8.30
C ARG A 113 3.28 12.92 8.98
N GLN A 114 3.10 12.29 10.14
CA GLN A 114 1.83 12.24 10.88
C GLN A 114 0.64 11.85 10.00
N ILE A 115 0.83 10.89 9.10
CA ILE A 115 -0.22 10.37 8.20
C ILE A 115 -1.22 9.55 9.01
N TYR A 116 -0.70 8.68 9.87
CA TYR A 116 -1.47 7.89 10.81
C TYR A 116 -1.21 8.35 12.24
N GLN A 117 -2.21 8.18 13.09
CA GLN A 117 -2.09 8.43 14.53
C GLN A 117 -1.15 7.41 15.20
N PRO A 118 -0.58 7.72 16.37
CA PRO A 118 0.38 6.85 17.06
C PRO A 118 -0.11 5.41 17.26
N ASP A 119 -1.39 5.20 17.60
CA ASP A 119 -1.96 3.86 17.79
C ASP A 119 -1.98 3.04 16.51
N ALA A 120 -2.29 3.67 15.38
CA ALA A 120 -2.24 3.03 14.06
C ALA A 120 -0.79 2.70 13.66
N ILE A 121 0.17 3.59 13.94
CA ILE A 121 1.59 3.30 13.73
C ILE A 121 2.04 2.13 14.61
N LYS A 122 1.63 2.09 15.87
CA LYS A 122 1.93 1.00 16.80
C LYS A 122 1.37 -0.32 16.30
N LEU A 123 0.11 -0.34 15.84
CA LEU A 123 -0.50 -1.52 15.23
C LEU A 123 0.36 -2.06 14.06
N LEU A 124 0.76 -1.20 13.13
CA LEU A 124 1.57 -1.62 11.98
C LEU A 124 2.94 -2.16 12.38
N LYS A 125 3.58 -1.56 13.39
CA LYS A 125 4.85 -2.06 13.94
C LYS A 125 4.68 -3.42 14.61
N THR A 126 3.65 -3.60 15.42
CA THR A 126 3.35 -4.89 16.06
C THR A 126 2.96 -5.96 15.02
N SER A 127 2.25 -5.59 13.97
CA SER A 127 1.99 -6.48 12.83
C SER A 127 3.27 -6.93 12.14
N TYR A 128 4.28 -6.06 12.05
CA TYR A 128 5.58 -6.43 11.52
C TYR A 128 6.36 -7.36 12.46
N GLU A 129 6.28 -7.16 13.77
CA GLU A 129 6.99 -7.96 14.78
C GLU A 129 6.40 -9.37 14.98
N ASN A 130 5.09 -9.53 14.73
CA ASN A 130 4.35 -10.77 14.95
C ASN A 130 4.16 -11.63 13.68
N GLY A 131 4.63 -11.17 12.53
CA GLY A 131 4.65 -11.95 11.28
C GLY A 131 5.86 -12.84 11.20
#